data_AF-A0A964QWB8-F1
#
_entry.id   AF-A0A964QWB8-F1
#
_cell.length_a   1.000
_cell.length_b   1.000
_cell.length_c   1.000
_cell.angle_alpha   90.00
_cell.angle_beta   90.00
_cell.angle_gamma   90.00
#
_symmetry.space_group_name_H-M   'P 1'
#
loop_
_entity.id
_entity.type
_entity.pdbx_description
1 polymer ?
#
loop_
_entity_poly.entity_id
_entity_poly.type
_entity_poly.pdbx_seq_one_letter_code
_entity_poly.pdbx_strand_id
1 'polypeptide(L)'
;MRLFVHRPRPFVADPNIHALISETSYSFPSGHAAFFFALSTTVYLYNKRWGVWFFVASAVIGLARVMAGVHYLTDIAGGAVLGVAVGWGVHKLFSKKHHPSSPLLN
;
A
#
# COMPACT_ATOMS: atom_id res chain seq x y z
N MET A 1 -12.82 -2.53 -1.92
CA MET A 1 -12.48 -3.50 -0.84
C MET A 1 -13.14 -3.16 0.50
N ARG A 2 -13.10 -1.91 0.96
CA ARG A 2 -13.87 -1.47 2.16
C ARG A 2 -15.38 -1.70 2.10
N LEU A 3 -15.93 -1.87 0.89
CA LEU A 3 -17.34 -2.19 0.62
C LEU A 3 -17.70 -3.68 0.82
N PHE A 4 -16.70 -4.56 0.94
CA PHE A 4 -16.92 -6.01 1.05
C PHE A 4 -16.51 -6.57 2.42
N VAL A 5 -15.55 -5.92 3.10
CA VAL A 5 -15.09 -6.32 4.43
C VAL A 5 -15.35 -5.18 5.40
N HIS A 6 -16.48 -5.26 6.09
CA HIS A 6 -16.93 -4.27 7.07
C HIS A 6 -16.28 -4.47 8.44
N ARG A 7 -14.94 -4.49 8.46
CA ARG A 7 -14.20 -4.69 9.71
C ARG A 7 -14.20 -3.40 10.55
N PRO A 8 -14.67 -3.43 11.81
CA PRO A 8 -14.54 -2.29 12.70
C PRO A 8 -13.05 -1.99 12.98
N ARG A 9 -12.74 -0.75 13.34
CA ARG A 9 -11.37 -0.36 13.74
C ARG A 9 -11.07 -0.84 15.16
N PRO A 10 -9.78 -0.98 15.54
CA PRO A 10 -9.41 -1.44 16.88
C PRO A 10 -10.09 -0.65 18.00
N PHE A 11 -10.07 0.69 17.93
CA PHE A 11 -10.74 1.56 18.91
C PHE A 11 -12.27 1.47 18.95
N VAL A 12 -12.91 0.91 17.91
CA VAL A 12 -14.36 0.67 17.89
C VAL A 12 -14.68 -0.69 18.50
N ALA A 13 -13.80 -1.68 18.32
CA ALA A 13 -13.99 -3.04 18.81
C ALA A 13 -13.58 -3.20 20.29
N ASP A 14 -12.60 -2.42 20.75
CA ASP A 14 -12.12 -2.44 22.13
C ASP A 14 -12.08 -1.01 22.70
N PRO A 15 -12.90 -0.70 23.72
CA PRO A 15 -12.96 0.63 24.33
C PRO A 15 -11.67 1.02 25.08
N ASN A 16 -10.77 0.09 25.36
CA ASN A 16 -9.47 0.38 25.98
C ASN A 16 -8.44 0.90 24.97
N ILE A 17 -8.71 0.79 23.67
CA ILE A 17 -7.82 1.27 22.61
C ILE A 17 -8.22 2.70 22.25
N HIS A 18 -7.37 3.66 22.63
CA HIS A 18 -7.55 5.05 22.25
C HIS A 18 -6.83 5.34 20.94
N ALA A 19 -7.58 5.73 19.90
CA ALA A 19 -6.99 6.13 18.64
C ALA A 19 -6.24 7.46 18.79
N LEU A 20 -4.99 7.50 18.36
CA LEU A 20 -4.20 8.74 18.35
C LEU A 20 -4.65 9.73 17.27
N ILE A 21 -5.40 9.24 16.28
CA ILE A 21 -5.91 10.00 15.14
C ILE A 21 -7.34 9.55 14.82
N SER A 22 -8.19 10.50 14.41
CA SER A 22 -9.59 10.23 14.08
C SER A 22 -9.72 9.64 12.67
N GLU A 23 -10.49 8.57 12.54
CA GLU A 23 -10.75 7.86 11.29
C GLU A 23 -12.18 7.28 11.31
N THR A 24 -12.99 7.54 10.27
CA THR A 24 -14.43 7.19 10.29
C THR A 24 -14.83 6.03 9.40
N SER A 25 -13.96 5.61 8.47
CA SER A 25 -14.24 4.50 7.53
C SER A 25 -13.78 3.13 8.07
N TYR A 26 -14.24 2.04 7.46
CA TYR A 26 -13.81 0.66 7.78
C TYR A 26 -12.27 0.47 7.78
N SER A 27 -11.81 -0.47 8.61
CA SER A 27 -10.38 -0.69 8.88
C SER A 27 -9.66 -1.46 7.77
N PHE A 28 -10.33 -2.39 7.09
CA PHE A 28 -9.71 -3.25 6.09
C PHE A 28 -10.04 -2.86 4.63
N PRO A 29 -9.07 -2.93 3.70
CA PRO A 29 -7.63 -2.89 3.94
C PRO A 29 -7.19 -1.46 4.34
N SER A 30 -5.96 -1.33 4.84
CA SER A 30 -5.39 -0.02 5.12
C SER A 30 -5.08 0.73 3.83
N GLY A 31 -5.67 1.93 3.66
CA GLY A 31 -5.42 2.79 2.50
C GLY A 31 -4.01 3.37 2.46
N HIS A 32 -3.45 3.72 3.61
CA HIS A 32 -2.06 4.18 3.72
C HIS A 32 -1.10 3.07 3.29
N ALA A 33 -1.29 1.85 3.79
CA ALA A 33 -0.48 0.71 3.36
C ALA A 33 -0.64 0.47 1.85
N ALA A 34 -1.86 0.44 1.30
CA ALA A 34 -2.07 0.27 -0.13
C ALA A 34 -1.32 1.31 -0.99
N PHE A 35 -1.39 2.59 -0.60
CA PHE A 35 -0.71 3.67 -1.32
C PHE A 35 0.82 3.53 -1.27
N PHE A 36 1.40 3.41 -0.07
CA PHE A 36 2.86 3.39 0.07
C PHE A 36 3.49 2.12 -0.50
N PHE A 37 2.83 0.97 -0.39
CA PHE A 37 3.32 -0.26 -1.03
C PHE A 37 3.20 -0.21 -2.57
N ALA A 38 2.18 0.46 -3.14
CA ALA A 38 2.10 0.70 -4.58
C ALA A 38 3.22 1.62 -5.08
N LEU A 39 3.50 2.69 -4.34
CA LEU A 39 4.62 3.59 -4.62
C LEU A 39 5.96 2.84 -4.55
N SER A 40 6.18 2.09 -3.47
CA SER A 40 7.41 1.29 -3.27
C SER A 40 7.63 0.30 -4.40
N THR A 41 6.56 -0.38 -4.84
CA THR A 41 6.62 -1.34 -5.94
C THR A 41 7.00 -0.64 -7.25
N THR A 42 6.37 0.50 -7.55
CA THR A 42 6.68 1.29 -8.75
C THR A 42 8.14 1.75 -8.75
N VAL A 43 8.61 2.30 -7.63
CA VAL A 43 10.01 2.73 -7.47
C VAL A 43 10.95 1.54 -7.58
N TYR A 44 10.64 0.39 -6.98
CA TYR A 44 11.47 -0.81 -7.06
C TYR A 44 11.65 -1.34 -8.48
N LEU A 45 10.57 -1.31 -9.28
CA LEU A 45 10.61 -1.75 -10.68
C LEU A 45 11.45 -0.82 -11.56
N TYR A 46 11.61 0.45 -11.18
CA TYR A 46 12.47 1.41 -11.88
C TYR A 46 13.90 1.45 -11.32
N ASN A 47 14.05 1.46 -10.00
CA ASN A 47 15.31 1.48 -9.26
C ASN A 47 15.21 0.62 -8.00
N LYS A 48 15.79 -0.59 -8.07
CA LYS A 48 15.71 -1.58 -7.00
C LYS A 48 16.24 -1.06 -5.66
N ARG A 49 17.35 -0.31 -5.65
CA ARG A 49 17.99 0.20 -4.41
C ARG A 49 17.05 1.13 -3.67
N TRP A 50 16.47 2.10 -4.37
CA TRP A 50 15.51 3.03 -3.76
C TRP A 50 14.20 2.33 -3.40
N GLY A 51 13.73 1.40 -4.24
CA GLY A 51 12.52 0.63 -3.94
C GLY A 51 12.58 -0.11 -2.62
N VAL A 52 13.72 -0.73 -2.29
CA VAL A 52 13.92 -1.40 -0.98
C VAL A 52 13.76 -0.41 0.17
N TRP A 53 14.37 0.78 0.08
CA TRP A 53 14.21 1.82 1.11
C TRP A 53 12.76 2.28 1.27
N PHE A 54 12.03 2.39 0.15
CA PHE A 54 10.60 2.73 0.19
C PHE A 54 9.75 1.61 0.80
N PHE A 55 10.08 0.34 0.59
CA PHE A 55 9.41 -0.78 1.27
C PHE A 55 9.65 -0.75 2.77
N VAL A 56 10.88 -0.46 3.22
CA VAL A 56 11.19 -0.27 4.64
C VAL A 56 10.36 0.87 5.22
N ALA A 57 10.33 2.03 4.54
CA ALA A 57 9.51 3.17 4.97
C ALA A 57 8.01 2.82 5.02
N SER A 58 7.51 2.05 4.05
CA SER A 58 6.12 1.58 4.01
C SER A 58 5.78 0.67 5.18
N ALA A 59 6.71 -0.21 5.57
CA ALA A 59 6.56 -1.06 6.75
C ALA A 59 6.52 -0.23 8.04
N VAL A 60 7.41 0.76 8.18
CA VAL A 60 7.41 1.70 9.32
C VAL A 60 6.11 2.47 9.41
N ILE A 61 5.59 2.99 8.28
CA ILE A 61 4.29 3.66 8.23
C ILE A 61 3.18 2.68 8.64
N GLY A 62 3.20 1.45 8.14
CA GLY A 62 2.24 0.41 8.51
C GLY A 62 2.22 0.16 10.02
N LEU A 63 3.40 0.02 10.64
CA LEU A 63 3.53 -0.13 12.09
C LEU A 63 3.02 1.10 12.84
N ALA A 64 3.35 2.31 12.39
CA ALA A 64 2.83 3.54 12.99
C ALA A 64 1.29 3.58 12.97
N ARG A 65 0.64 3.07 11.92
CA ARG A 65 -0.84 2.97 11.85
C ARG A 65 -1.42 1.95 12.85
N VAL A 66 -0.68 0.90 13.17
CA VAL A 66 -1.07 -0.09 14.19
C VAL A 66 -0.89 0.50 15.58
N MET A 67 0.25 1.12 15.85
CA MET A 67 0.53 1.79 17.13
C MET A 67 -0.41 2.96 17.40
N ALA A 68 -0.90 3.64 16.36
CA ALA A 68 -1.92 4.68 16.48
C ALA A 68 -3.33 4.13 16.81
N GLY A 69 -3.51 2.82 16.93
CA GLY A 69 -4.78 2.18 17.30
C GLY A 69 -5.83 2.17 16.20
N VAL A 70 -5.48 2.51 14.96
CA VAL A 70 -6.45 2.67 13.87
C VAL A 70 -6.51 1.51 12.89
N HIS A 71 -5.55 0.60 12.92
CA HIS A 71 -5.49 -0.59 12.05
C HIS A 71 -4.92 -1.80 12.77
N TYR A 72 -5.35 -2.99 12.36
CA TYR A 72 -4.72 -4.25 12.71
C TYR A 72 -3.56 -4.56 11.76
N LEU A 73 -2.61 -5.40 12.19
CA LEU A 73 -1.51 -5.88 11.33
C LEU A 73 -2.03 -6.52 10.02
N THR A 74 -3.14 -7.25 10.07
CA THR A 74 -3.74 -7.85 8.87
C THR A 74 -4.33 -6.81 7.92
N ASP A 75 -4.74 -5.63 8.39
CA ASP A 75 -5.19 -4.53 7.53
C ASP A 75 -4.02 -3.95 6.73
N ILE A 76 -2.84 -3.89 7.36
CA ILE A 76 -1.59 -3.48 6.72
C ILE A 76 -1.17 -4.52 5.68
N ALA A 77 -1.21 -5.82 6.03
CA ALA A 77 -0.89 -6.90 5.10
C ALA A 77 -1.82 -6.90 3.87
N GLY A 78 -3.14 -6.74 4.07
CA GLY A 78 -4.10 -6.62 2.98
C GLY A 78 -3.84 -5.39 2.11
N GLY A 79 -3.48 -4.26 2.72
CA GLY A 79 -3.06 -3.06 2.00
C GLY A 79 -1.78 -3.30 1.19
N ALA A 80 -0.78 -3.96 1.77
CA ALA A 80 0.48 -4.27 1.09
C ALA A 80 0.27 -5.14 -0.15
N VAL A 81 -0.52 -6.22 -0.04
CA VAL A 81 -0.87 -7.09 -1.19
C VAL A 81 -1.56 -6.29 -2.29
N LEU A 82 -2.57 -5.47 -1.93
CA LEU A 82 -3.28 -4.63 -2.89
C LEU A 82 -2.33 -3.62 -3.56
N GLY A 83 -1.49 -2.96 -2.77
CA GLY A 83 -0.53 -1.96 -3.26
C GLY A 83 0.46 -2.56 -4.24
N VAL A 84 1.07 -3.69 -3.91
CA VAL A 84 2.01 -4.40 -4.79
C VAL A 84 1.33 -4.81 -6.11
N ALA A 85 0.14 -5.39 -6.04
CA ALA A 85 -0.61 -5.79 -7.23
C ALA A 85 -0.91 -4.59 -8.15
N VAL A 86 -1.33 -3.46 -7.57
CA VAL A 86 -1.60 -2.22 -8.32
C VAL A 86 -0.31 -1.66 -8.93
N GLY A 87 0.77 -1.53 -8.16
CA GLY A 87 2.05 -1.00 -8.64
C GLY A 87 2.62 -1.83 -9.81
N TRP A 88 2.55 -3.16 -9.69
CA TRP A 88 2.96 -4.06 -10.77
C TRP A 88 2.05 -3.94 -12.01
N GLY A 89 0.73 -3.88 -11.82
CA GLY A 89 -0.23 -3.71 -12.91
C GLY A 89 -0.03 -2.41 -13.68
N VAL A 90 0.19 -1.30 -12.97
CA VAL A 90 0.54 0.00 -13.55
C VAL A 90 1.83 -0.10 -14.35
N HIS A 91 2.90 -0.64 -13.75
CA HIS A 91 4.17 -0.81 -14.47
C HIS A 91 3.99 -1.58 -15.79
N LYS A 92 3.25 -2.70 -15.77
CA LYS A 92 2.99 -3.49 -16.98
C LYS A 92 2.24 -2.70 -18.06
N LEU A 93 1.26 -1.89 -17.67
CA LEU A 93 0.49 -1.08 -18.60
C LEU A 93 1.36 -0.01 -19.28
N PHE A 94 2.26 0.63 -18.53
CA PHE A 94 3.16 1.66 -19.06
C PHE A 94 4.33 1.07 -19.88
N SER A 95 4.91 -0.06 -19.45
CA SER A 95 5.96 -0.74 -20.22
C SER A 95 5.46 -1.26 -21.57
N LYS A 96 4.18 -1.66 -21.68
CA LYS A 96 3.58 -2.05 -22.96
C LYS A 96 3.46 -0.88 -23.96
N LYS A 97 3.36 0.35 -23.45
CA LYS A 97 3.24 1.58 -24.25
C LYS A 97 4.58 2.15 -24.72
N HIS A 98 5.69 1.58 -24.24
CA HIS A 98 7.06 2.02 -24.49
C HIS A 98 7.89 1.02 -25.30
N HIS A 99 7.27 0.21 -26.17
CA HIS A 99 8.02 -0.42 -27.26
C HIS A 99 8.29 0.65 -28.33
N PRO A 100 9.52 1.19 -28.45
CA PRO A 100 9.86 1.98 -29.63
C PRO A 100 9.81 1.02 -30.82
N SER A 101 8.90 1.28 -31.76
CA SER A 101 9.14 0.87 -33.13
C SER A 101 10.36 1.66 -33.63
N SER A 102 11.54 1.08 -33.49
CA SER A 102 12.72 1.55 -34.23
C SER A 102 12.98 0.58 -35.38
N PRO A 103 12.46 0.82 -36.60
CA PRO A 103 13.10 0.32 -37.79
C PRO A 103 14.28 1.24 -38.14
N LEU A 104 15.48 0.68 -38.01
CA LEU A 104 16.68 0.81 -38.86
C LEU A 104 16.96 2.17 -39.52
N LEU A 105 18.13 2.75 -39.24
CA LEU A 105 19.03 3.25 -40.27
C LEU A 105 20.49 3.05 -39.81
N ASN A 106 21.15 2.04 -40.41
CA ASN A 106 22.60 2.00 -40.62
C ASN A 106 22.90 2.72 -41.94
#